data_AF-A0A1G8TN99-F1
#
_entry.id   AF-A0A1G8TN99-F1
#
_cell.length_a   1.000
_cell.length_b   1.000
_cell.length_c   1.000
_cell.angle_alpha   90.00
_cell.angle_beta   90.00
_cell.angle_gamma   90.00
#
_symmetry.space_group_name_H-M   'P 1'
#
loop_
_entity.id
_entity.type
_entity.pdbx_description
1 polymer ?
#
loop_
_entity_poly.entity_id
_entity_poly.type
_entity_poly.pdbx_seq_one_letter_code
_entity_poly.pdbx_strand_id
1 'polypeptide(L)'
;MTTRGLVIGRFQPFHDGHAQLVAEIVDEVEELVFGIGSAGDSHTVRNPFTAGERIMMATKSIEAMDIDTTVYTVPIEDLNRNAVWVSHVESMAPRFDIAFSNNPLVVRLFTEAGVEVRQTPMYNRDVLKGSELRERMVEGGEWESHVPDAVVDVLDEIDGIQRIQAVSRDR
;
A
#
# COMPACT_ATOMS: atom_id res chain seq x y z
N MET A 1 -18.20 7.42 18.62
CA MET A 1 -16.82 7.71 18.19
C MET A 1 -16.71 7.16 16.79
N THR A 2 -16.10 7.89 15.89
CA THR A 2 -15.90 7.46 14.50
C THR A 2 -14.99 6.23 14.46
N THR A 3 -15.42 5.17 13.79
CA THR A 3 -14.64 3.93 13.65
C THR A 3 -13.62 4.10 12.53
N ARG A 4 -12.33 4.10 12.87
CA ARG A 4 -11.25 4.26 11.86
C ARG A 4 -10.48 2.96 11.67
N GLY A 5 -10.37 2.53 10.40
CA GLY A 5 -9.54 1.40 9.99
C GLY A 5 -8.12 1.81 9.64
N LEU A 6 -7.17 0.89 9.75
CA LEU A 6 -5.81 1.00 9.22
C LEU A 6 -5.55 -0.14 8.25
N VAL A 7 -5.12 0.17 7.03
CA VAL A 7 -4.44 -0.76 6.13
C VAL A 7 -3.02 -0.29 5.90
N ILE A 8 -2.04 -1.20 5.96
CA ILE A 8 -0.62 -0.85 5.79
C ILE A 8 0.05 -1.80 4.81
N GLY A 9 0.76 -1.22 3.84
CA GLY A 9 1.42 -1.97 2.77
C GLY A 9 2.51 -1.15 2.09
N ARG A 10 3.37 -1.80 1.31
CA ARG A 10 4.42 -1.08 0.57
C ARG A 10 3.88 -0.37 -0.66
N PHE A 11 2.86 -0.94 -1.32
CA PHE A 11 2.25 -0.39 -2.54
C PHE A 11 3.27 -0.02 -3.62
N GLN A 12 4.05 -1.02 -4.06
CA GLN A 12 5.17 -0.86 -5.01
C GLN A 12 4.89 -1.57 -6.35
N PRO A 13 4.02 -1.04 -7.23
CA PRO A 13 3.15 0.15 -7.07
C PRO A 13 1.80 -0.18 -6.39
N PHE A 14 0.91 0.82 -6.28
CA PHE A 14 -0.52 0.58 -6.09
C PHE A 14 -1.09 -0.17 -7.32
N HIS A 15 -2.04 -1.07 -7.14
CA HIS A 15 -2.55 -1.95 -8.20
C HIS A 15 -3.99 -2.38 -7.91
N ASP A 16 -4.66 -3.07 -8.83
CA ASP A 16 -6.11 -3.34 -8.73
C ASP A 16 -6.49 -4.17 -7.50
N GLY A 17 -5.63 -5.12 -7.10
CA GLY A 17 -5.81 -5.84 -5.84
C GLY A 17 -5.84 -4.93 -4.60
N HIS A 18 -5.13 -3.79 -4.62
CA HIS A 18 -5.20 -2.80 -3.54
C HIS A 18 -6.47 -1.94 -3.64
N ALA A 19 -6.90 -1.57 -4.86
CA ALA A 19 -8.17 -0.86 -5.06
C ALA A 19 -9.35 -1.69 -4.55
N GLN A 20 -9.37 -2.98 -4.89
CA GLN A 20 -10.37 -3.91 -4.42
C GLN A 20 -10.36 -4.06 -2.89
N LEU A 21 -9.17 -4.13 -2.29
CA LEU A 21 -9.02 -4.16 -0.84
C LEU A 21 -9.58 -2.88 -0.18
N VAL A 22 -9.32 -1.71 -0.75
CA VAL A 22 -9.87 -0.45 -0.25
C VAL A 22 -11.39 -0.48 -0.35
N ALA A 23 -11.96 -0.90 -1.48
CA ALA A 23 -13.40 -0.96 -1.70
C ALA A 23 -14.12 -1.81 -0.65
N GLU A 24 -13.51 -2.89 -0.17
CA GLU A 24 -14.10 -3.70 0.92
C GLU A 24 -13.99 -3.04 2.29
N ILE A 25 -12.79 -2.52 2.61
CA ILE A 25 -12.55 -1.98 3.95
C ILE A 25 -13.42 -0.77 4.21
N VAL A 26 -13.64 0.07 3.19
CA VAL A 26 -14.42 1.31 3.34
C VAL A 26 -15.90 1.07 3.63
N ASP A 27 -16.42 -0.15 3.40
CA ASP A 27 -17.77 -0.55 3.81
C ASP A 27 -17.84 -0.96 5.30
N GLU A 28 -16.70 -1.22 5.96
CA GLU A 28 -16.60 -1.65 7.35
C GLU A 28 -16.25 -0.52 8.34
N VAL A 29 -15.78 0.63 7.84
CA VAL A 29 -15.27 1.74 8.65
C VAL A 29 -15.76 3.09 8.14
N GLU A 30 -15.82 4.08 9.02
CA GLU A 30 -16.25 5.44 8.66
C GLU A 30 -15.08 6.27 8.09
N GLU A 31 -13.85 5.91 8.45
CA GLU A 31 -12.62 6.55 7.98
C GLU A 31 -11.50 5.51 7.81
N LEU A 32 -10.58 5.74 6.87
CA LEU A 32 -9.48 4.82 6.58
C LEU A 32 -8.11 5.52 6.69
N VAL A 33 -7.20 4.97 7.49
CA VAL A 33 -5.76 5.25 7.37
C VAL A 33 -5.18 4.30 6.31
N PHE A 34 -4.65 4.86 5.23
CA PHE A 34 -3.91 4.14 4.20
C PHE A 34 -2.40 4.34 4.40
N GLY A 35 -1.78 3.43 5.13
CA GLY A 35 -0.38 3.50 5.54
C GLY A 35 0.60 3.02 4.47
N ILE A 36 1.35 3.93 3.85
CA ILE A 36 2.45 3.62 2.93
C ILE A 36 3.67 3.18 3.74
N GLY A 37 3.78 1.87 3.98
CA GLY A 37 4.89 1.25 4.69
C GLY A 37 6.21 1.22 3.90
N SER A 38 7.33 0.96 4.57
CA SER A 38 8.68 1.09 4.01
C SER A 38 8.86 2.44 3.29
N ALA A 39 8.40 3.54 3.91
CA ALA A 39 8.40 4.87 3.29
C ALA A 39 9.82 5.37 2.94
N GLY A 40 10.84 4.95 3.71
CA GLY A 40 12.25 5.28 3.47
C GLY A 40 12.90 4.52 2.31
N ASP A 41 12.27 3.45 1.80
CA ASP A 41 12.83 2.63 0.73
C ASP A 41 12.39 3.13 -0.66
N SER A 42 13.34 3.25 -1.59
CA SER A 42 13.10 3.57 -3.01
C SER A 42 14.27 3.13 -3.90
N HIS A 43 14.16 3.27 -5.23
CA HIS A 43 15.24 3.03 -6.20
C HIS A 43 15.89 1.63 -6.12
N THR A 44 15.10 0.61 -5.78
CA THR A 44 15.52 -0.80 -5.87
C THR A 44 14.49 -1.59 -6.67
N VAL A 45 14.85 -2.77 -7.19
CA VAL A 45 13.86 -3.64 -7.86
C VAL A 45 12.70 -4.05 -6.94
N ARG A 46 12.94 -4.11 -5.62
CA ARG A 46 11.91 -4.45 -4.64
C ARG A 46 11.02 -3.25 -4.30
N ASN A 47 11.62 -2.07 -4.20
CA ASN A 47 11.00 -0.80 -3.85
C ASN A 47 11.44 0.27 -4.87
N PRO A 48 10.87 0.30 -6.08
CA PRO A 48 11.31 1.24 -7.13
C PRO A 48 10.83 2.67 -6.87
N PHE A 49 9.66 2.84 -6.25
CA PHE A 49 8.99 4.13 -6.09
C PHE A 49 9.18 4.69 -4.67
N THR A 50 9.34 5.99 -4.55
CA THR A 50 9.43 6.74 -3.30
C THR A 50 8.09 6.74 -2.55
N ALA A 51 8.08 7.17 -1.29
CA ALA A 51 6.82 7.35 -0.56
C ALA A 51 5.90 8.37 -1.23
N GLY A 52 6.43 9.50 -1.72
CA GLY A 52 5.65 10.55 -2.38
C GLY A 52 4.95 10.06 -3.65
N GLU A 53 5.67 9.32 -4.50
CA GLU A 53 5.09 8.73 -5.72
C GLU A 53 3.98 7.73 -5.42
N ARG A 54 4.15 6.92 -4.37
CA ARG A 54 3.14 5.97 -3.91
C ARG A 54 1.92 6.65 -3.29
N ILE A 55 2.12 7.78 -2.61
CA ILE A 55 1.02 8.64 -2.14
C ILE A 55 0.25 9.15 -3.35
N MET A 56 0.92 9.68 -4.37
CA MET A 56 0.24 10.14 -5.60
C MET A 56 -0.58 9.04 -6.26
N MET A 57 0.00 7.84 -6.42
CA MET A 57 -0.68 6.67 -6.98
C MET A 57 -1.92 6.30 -6.16
N ALA A 58 -1.78 6.17 -4.84
CA ALA A 58 -2.88 5.76 -3.96
C ALA A 58 -3.98 6.82 -3.89
N THR A 59 -3.64 8.09 -3.66
CA THR A 59 -4.60 9.19 -3.53
C THR A 59 -5.41 9.35 -4.82
N LYS A 60 -4.77 9.48 -5.98
CA LYS A 60 -5.48 9.62 -7.26
C LYS A 60 -6.36 8.40 -7.58
N SER A 61 -5.87 7.19 -7.29
CA SER A 61 -6.64 5.96 -7.54
C SER A 61 -7.87 5.86 -6.65
N ILE A 62 -7.73 6.19 -5.36
CA ILE A 62 -8.82 6.12 -4.37
C ILE A 62 -9.85 7.23 -4.63
N GLU A 63 -9.42 8.44 -4.99
CA GLU A 63 -10.33 9.53 -5.39
C GLU A 63 -11.19 9.15 -6.60
N ALA A 64 -10.65 8.37 -7.54
CA ALA A 64 -11.37 7.89 -8.71
C ALA A 64 -12.40 6.78 -8.40
N MET A 65 -12.41 6.21 -7.20
CA MET A 65 -13.34 5.13 -6.80
C MET A 65 -14.73 5.65 -6.36
N ASP A 66 -14.92 6.96 -6.27
CA ASP A 66 -16.18 7.60 -5.84
C ASP A 66 -16.72 7.05 -4.49
N ILE A 67 -15.81 6.93 -3.52
CA ILE A 67 -16.14 6.47 -2.16
C ILE A 67 -16.44 7.66 -1.23
N ASP A 68 -17.41 7.50 -0.33
CA ASP A 68 -17.77 8.52 0.67
C ASP A 68 -16.83 8.53 1.89
N THR A 69 -15.96 7.53 2.02
CA THR A 69 -15.09 7.32 3.17
C THR A 69 -13.88 8.25 3.12
N THR A 70 -13.64 9.01 4.21
CA THR A 70 -12.44 9.86 4.31
C THR A 70 -11.19 9.01 4.46
N VAL A 71 -10.23 9.18 3.56
CA VAL A 71 -8.97 8.43 3.55
C VAL A 71 -7.78 9.32 3.89
N TYR A 72 -7.00 8.88 4.88
CA TYR A 72 -5.76 9.51 5.32
C TYR A 72 -4.57 8.69 4.79
N THR A 73 -3.93 9.15 3.71
CA THR A 73 -2.71 8.51 3.19
C THR A 73 -1.50 8.97 3.99
N VAL A 74 -0.83 8.04 4.67
CA VAL A 74 0.26 8.36 5.62
C VAL A 74 1.53 7.58 5.27
N PRO A 75 2.69 8.22 5.05
CA PRO A 75 3.96 7.52 4.92
C PRO A 75 4.47 7.03 6.28
N ILE A 76 4.82 5.75 6.35
CA ILE A 76 5.31 5.10 7.57
C ILE A 76 6.65 4.44 7.26
N GLU A 77 7.72 4.93 7.88
CA GLU A 77 9.05 4.33 7.78
C GLU A 77 9.14 3.04 8.58
N ASP A 78 10.00 2.13 8.13
CA ASP A 78 10.27 0.91 8.89
C ASP A 78 11.20 1.21 10.07
N LEU A 79 10.87 0.68 11.25
CA LEU A 79 11.78 0.65 12.37
C LEU A 79 12.47 -0.70 12.46
N ASN A 80 13.79 -0.70 12.65
CA ASN A 80 14.55 -1.91 12.97
C ASN A 80 14.36 -2.35 14.45
N ARG A 81 13.12 -2.34 14.92
CA ARG A 81 12.72 -2.73 16.27
C ARG A 81 11.22 -3.00 16.36
N ASN A 82 10.81 -4.23 16.08
CA ASN A 82 9.40 -4.65 16.09
C ASN A 82 8.65 -4.31 17.39
N ALA A 83 9.33 -4.40 18.54
CA ALA A 83 8.73 -4.14 19.86
C ALA A 83 8.19 -2.71 20.06
N VAL A 84 8.59 -1.76 19.22
CA VAL A 84 8.09 -0.36 19.25
C VAL A 84 7.46 0.05 17.92
N TRP A 85 7.22 -0.91 17.02
CA TRP A 85 6.70 -0.60 15.68
C TRP A 85 5.25 -0.12 15.72
N VAL A 86 4.40 -0.71 16.58
CA VAL A 86 3.00 -0.26 16.70
C VAL A 86 2.92 1.17 17.23
N SER A 87 3.65 1.49 18.30
CA SER A 87 3.67 2.86 18.83
C SER A 87 4.24 3.87 17.83
N HIS A 88 5.16 3.45 16.96
CA HIS A 88 5.61 4.26 15.85
C HIS A 88 4.49 4.52 14.83
N VAL A 89 3.77 3.48 14.40
CA VAL A 89 2.61 3.61 13.50
C VAL A 89 1.57 4.56 14.10
N GLU A 90 1.21 4.36 15.37
CA GLU A 90 0.27 5.21 16.10
C GLU A 90 0.73 6.66 16.22
N SER A 91 2.03 6.93 16.26
CA SER A 91 2.56 8.30 16.31
C SER A 91 2.53 9.01 14.96
N MET A 92 2.50 8.27 13.85
CA MET A 92 2.55 8.79 12.49
C MET A 92 1.15 8.96 11.88
N ALA A 93 0.16 8.21 12.37
CA ALA A 93 -1.19 8.16 11.83
C ALA A 93 -2.24 8.76 12.78
N PRO A 94 -3.42 9.18 12.26
CA PRO A 94 -4.59 9.38 13.10
C PRO A 94 -4.90 8.11 13.90
N ARG A 95 -5.48 8.28 15.10
CA ARG A 95 -5.95 7.15 15.91
C ARG A 95 -6.89 6.25 15.09
N PHE A 96 -6.62 4.95 15.11
CA PHE A 96 -7.43 3.89 14.49
C PHE A 96 -7.86 2.86 15.54
N ASP A 97 -8.95 2.15 15.24
CA ASP A 97 -9.56 1.15 16.13
C ASP A 97 -9.31 -0.28 15.61
N ILE A 98 -9.24 -0.43 14.29
CA ILE A 98 -9.13 -1.74 13.61
C ILE A 98 -7.95 -1.71 12.65
N ALA A 99 -7.09 -2.73 12.68
CA ALA A 99 -6.04 -2.97 11.69
C ALA A 99 -6.43 -4.13 10.75
N PHE A 100 -6.33 -3.89 9.45
CA PHE A 100 -6.59 -4.87 8.40
C PHE A 100 -5.27 -5.46 7.89
N SER A 101 -5.03 -6.75 8.14
CA SER A 101 -3.79 -7.41 7.69
C SER A 101 -3.88 -8.92 7.61
N ASN A 102 -3.22 -9.48 6.58
CA ASN A 102 -2.96 -10.91 6.44
C ASN A 102 -1.49 -11.27 6.71
N ASN A 103 -0.64 -10.30 7.08
CA ASN A 103 0.77 -10.55 7.40
C ASN A 103 0.90 -11.06 8.85
N PRO A 104 1.42 -12.28 9.10
CA PRO A 104 1.48 -12.85 10.45
C PRO A 104 2.24 -12.00 11.48
N LEU A 105 3.29 -11.29 11.06
CA LEU A 105 4.04 -10.41 11.96
C LEU A 105 3.19 -9.18 12.32
N VAL A 106 2.57 -8.52 11.34
CA VAL A 106 1.72 -7.34 11.58
C VAL A 106 0.53 -7.70 12.47
N VAL A 107 -0.14 -8.82 12.18
CA VAL A 107 -1.24 -9.36 13.01
C VAL A 107 -0.76 -9.56 14.45
N ARG A 108 0.41 -10.19 14.63
CA ARG A 108 0.95 -10.45 15.97
C ARG A 108 1.24 -9.15 16.73
N LEU A 109 1.88 -8.19 16.09
CA LEU A 109 2.27 -6.92 16.72
C LEU A 109 1.05 -6.09 17.15
N PHE A 110 0.05 -5.94 16.30
CA PHE A 110 -1.18 -5.22 16.66
C PHE A 110 -1.99 -5.93 17.74
N THR A 111 -2.07 -7.27 17.67
CA THR A 111 -2.75 -8.05 18.72
C THR A 111 -2.07 -7.87 20.08
N GLU A 112 -0.73 -7.87 20.14
CA GLU A 112 0.01 -7.62 21.38
C GLU A 112 -0.19 -6.20 21.92
N ALA A 113 -0.44 -5.22 21.05
CA ALA A 113 -0.75 -3.84 21.41
C ALA A 113 -2.23 -3.62 21.79
N GLY A 114 -3.08 -4.64 21.68
CA GLY A 114 -4.51 -4.54 22.01
C GLY A 114 -5.37 -3.88 20.92
N VAL A 115 -4.86 -3.74 19.70
CA VAL A 115 -5.62 -3.28 18.53
C VAL A 115 -6.41 -4.45 17.94
N GLU A 116 -7.68 -4.22 17.60
CA GLU A 116 -8.48 -5.23 16.89
C GLU A 116 -7.88 -5.49 15.51
N VAL A 117 -7.62 -6.76 15.18
CA VAL A 117 -7.10 -7.14 13.87
C VAL A 117 -8.14 -7.92 13.09
N ARG A 118 -8.48 -7.43 11.90
CA ARG A 118 -9.33 -8.14 10.94
C ARG A 118 -8.50 -8.64 9.78
N GLN A 119 -8.79 -9.87 9.36
CA GLN A 119 -8.23 -10.41 8.13
C GLN A 119 -9.06 -9.92 6.96
N THR A 120 -8.37 -9.54 5.88
CA THR A 120 -9.04 -9.14 4.65
C THR A 120 -9.30 -10.39 3.82
N PRO A 121 -10.40 -10.46 3.06
CA PRO A 121 -10.60 -11.48 2.04
C PRO A 121 -9.32 -11.66 1.23
N MET A 122 -8.82 -12.90 1.18
CA MET A 122 -7.77 -13.22 0.22
C MET A 122 -8.43 -13.29 -1.14
N TYR A 123 -8.47 -12.15 -1.83
CA TYR A 123 -8.77 -12.16 -3.25
C TYR A 123 -7.82 -13.11 -3.96
N ASN A 124 -8.39 -13.81 -4.95
CA ASN A 124 -7.84 -14.97 -5.62
C ASN A 124 -6.32 -14.91 -5.77
N ARG A 125 -5.70 -16.10 -5.69
CA ARG A 125 -4.28 -16.31 -6.07
C ARG A 125 -3.96 -15.89 -7.51
N ASP A 126 -4.98 -15.49 -8.27
CA ASP A 126 -4.96 -14.97 -9.63
C ASP A 126 -4.84 -13.42 -9.69
N VAL A 127 -4.95 -12.70 -8.56
CA VAL A 127 -4.66 -11.27 -8.49
C VAL A 127 -3.15 -11.07 -8.50
N LEU A 128 -2.68 -10.36 -9.51
CA LEU A 128 -1.27 -10.16 -9.78
C LEU A 128 -0.56 -9.57 -8.55
N LYS A 129 0.46 -10.26 -8.04
CA LYS A 129 1.24 -9.76 -6.90
C LYS A 129 2.10 -8.60 -7.37
N GLY A 130 2.32 -7.61 -6.51
CA GLY A 130 3.26 -6.53 -6.84
C GLY A 130 4.68 -7.01 -7.25
N SER A 131 5.11 -8.22 -6.87
CA SER A 131 6.36 -8.81 -7.41
C SER A 131 6.27 -9.18 -8.89
N GLU A 132 5.16 -9.78 -9.32
CA GLU A 132 4.91 -10.14 -10.71
C GLU A 132 4.70 -8.88 -11.56
N LEU A 133 4.04 -7.86 -11.00
CA LEU A 133 3.83 -6.59 -11.70
C LEU A 133 5.17 -5.91 -12.02
N ARG A 134 6.07 -5.86 -11.03
CA ARG A 134 7.41 -5.32 -11.21
C ARG A 134 8.26 -6.15 -12.17
N GLU A 135 8.09 -7.47 -12.20
CA GLU A 135 8.74 -8.35 -13.17
C GLU A 135 8.31 -8.02 -14.60
N ARG A 136 7.01 -7.88 -14.84
CA ARG A 136 6.46 -7.43 -16.14
C ARG A 136 7.00 -6.06 -16.55
N MET A 137 7.04 -5.09 -15.63
CA MET A 137 7.62 -3.76 -15.90
C MET A 137 9.10 -3.83 -16.30
N VAL A 138 9.88 -4.70 -15.66
CA VAL A 138 11.30 -4.93 -15.97
C VAL A 138 11.47 -5.57 -17.34
N GLU A 139 10.62 -6.54 -17.68
CA GLU A 139 10.68 -7.31 -18.93
C GLU A 139 10.04 -6.59 -20.13
N GLY A 140 9.36 -5.45 -19.90
CA GLY A 140 8.55 -4.79 -20.92
C GLY A 140 7.28 -5.58 -21.28
N GLY A 141 6.78 -6.39 -20.35
CA GLY A 141 5.51 -7.08 -20.45
C GLY A 141 4.32 -6.15 -20.17
N GLU A 142 3.12 -6.71 -20.30
CA GLU A 142 1.86 -5.98 -20.11
C GLU A 142 1.52 -5.88 -18.61
N TRP A 143 1.64 -4.66 -18.05
CA TRP A 143 1.45 -4.35 -16.63
C TRP A 143 0.31 -3.35 -16.40
N GLU A 144 -0.02 -2.56 -17.42
CA GLU A 144 -0.96 -1.46 -17.40
C GLU A 144 -2.38 -1.93 -17.06
N SER A 145 -2.82 -3.11 -17.55
CA SER A 145 -4.16 -3.65 -17.23
C SER A 145 -4.32 -4.21 -15.81
N HIS A 146 -3.29 -4.15 -14.98
CA HIS A 146 -3.30 -4.65 -13.59
C HIS A 146 -3.25 -3.52 -12.56
N VAL A 147 -3.32 -2.27 -13.01
CA VAL A 147 -3.32 -1.08 -12.16
C VAL A 147 -4.41 -0.10 -12.60
N PRO A 148 -4.90 0.77 -11.71
CA PRO A 148 -5.77 1.86 -12.09
C PRO A 148 -5.09 2.83 -13.08
N ASP A 149 -5.87 3.45 -13.96
CA ASP A 149 -5.38 4.46 -14.93
C ASP A 149 -4.53 5.55 -14.26
N ALA A 150 -4.94 5.99 -13.06
CA ALA A 150 -4.20 6.97 -12.27
C ALA A 150 -2.77 6.54 -11.92
N VAL A 151 -2.50 5.24 -11.79
CA VAL A 151 -1.16 4.70 -11.57
C VAL A 151 -0.34 4.75 -12.85
N VAL A 152 -0.96 4.46 -14.00
CA VAL A 152 -0.32 4.60 -15.33
C VAL A 152 0.13 6.04 -15.53
N ASP A 153 -0.77 7.01 -15.32
CA ASP A 153 -0.48 8.43 -15.44
C ASP A 153 0.69 8.87 -14.54
N VAL A 154 0.71 8.40 -13.29
CA VAL A 154 1.81 8.72 -12.36
C VAL A 154 3.12 8.07 -12.80
N LEU A 155 3.09 6.83 -13.29
CA LEU A 155 4.30 6.14 -13.75
C LEU A 155 4.91 6.80 -14.98
N ASP A 156 4.08 7.31 -15.88
CA ASP A 156 4.51 8.12 -17.03
C ASP A 156 5.09 9.47 -16.58
N GLU A 157 4.47 10.13 -15.59
CA GLU A 157 4.94 11.42 -15.04
C GLU A 157 6.35 11.32 -14.42
N ILE A 158 6.72 10.16 -13.83
CA ILE A 158 7.94 9.99 -13.04
C ILE A 158 9.03 9.14 -13.72
N ASP A 159 8.86 8.80 -15.00
CA ASP A 159 9.69 7.86 -15.75
C ASP A 159 9.87 6.53 -14.99
N GLY A 160 8.79 6.01 -14.41
CA GLY A 160 8.81 4.89 -13.48
C GLY A 160 9.30 3.58 -14.10
N ILE A 161 8.94 3.33 -15.35
CA ILE A 161 9.33 2.13 -16.10
C ILE A 161 10.82 2.18 -16.46
N GLN A 162 11.30 3.32 -16.94
CA GLN A 162 12.72 3.56 -17.23
C GLN A 162 13.55 3.36 -15.96
N ARG A 163 13.08 3.86 -14.81
CA ARG A 163 13.74 3.69 -13.52
C ARG A 163 13.85 2.23 -13.11
N ILE A 164 12.75 1.48 -13.09
CA ILE A 164 12.78 0.08 -12.62
C ILE A 164 13.63 -0.80 -13.54
N GLN A 165 13.63 -0.54 -14.85
CA GLN A 165 14.49 -1.19 -15.83
C GLN A 165 15.97 -0.82 -15.69
N ALA A 166 16.28 0.40 -15.23
CA ALA A 166 17.65 0.81 -14.97
C ALA A 166 18.21 0.11 -13.73
N VAL A 167 17.48 0.17 -12.60
CA VAL A 167 17.94 -0.43 -11.32
C VAL A 167 17.91 -1.96 -11.32
N SER A 168 17.28 -2.60 -12.32
CA SER A 168 17.30 -4.05 -12.49
C SER A 168 18.56 -4.57 -13.18
N ARG A 169 19.30 -3.70 -13.89
CA ARG A 169 20.54 -4.06 -14.62
C ARG A 169 21.75 -4.19 -13.71
N ASP A 170 21.70 -3.61 -12.51
CA ASP A 170 22.77 -3.71 -11.50
C ASP A 170 22.70 -5.03 -10.68
N ARG A 171 22.15 -6.10 -11.27
CA ARG A 171 22.04 -7.43 -10.67
C ARG A 171 23.12 -8.38 -11.15
#